data_AF-A0A2N2MZ44-F1
#
_entry.id   AF-A0A2N2MZ44-F1
#
_cell.length_a   1.000
_cell.length_b   1.000
_cell.length_c   1.000
_cell.angle_alpha   90.00
_cell.angle_beta   90.00
_cell.angle_gamma   90.00
#
_symmetry.space_group_name_H-M   'P 1'
#
loop_
_entity.id
_entity.type
_entity.pdbx_description
1 polymer ?
#
loop_
_entity_poly.entity_id
_entity_poly.type
_entity_poly.pdbx_seq_one_letter_code
_entity_poly.pdbx_strand_id
1 'polypeptide(L)'
;MCKPLKKIVIVLASLLGVALLFVIILGVAFLIVNKTNGTLISSGEKRQYLLHVPASYDRNVPTPLVISIHGFAEWPAHQAQISRWTDLA
;
A
#
# COMPACT_ATOMS: atom_id res chain seq x y z
N MET A 1 -41.02 -12.80 -19.04
CA MET A 1 -39.90 -13.62 -18.49
C MET A 1 -40.42 -14.52 -17.38
N CYS A 2 -40.14 -15.82 -17.39
CA CYS A 2 -40.60 -16.75 -16.34
C CYS A 2 -40.07 -16.32 -14.96
N LYS A 3 -40.92 -16.35 -13.92
CA LYS A 3 -40.58 -16.03 -12.52
C LYS A 3 -39.23 -16.62 -12.02
N PRO A 4 -38.86 -17.89 -12.32
CA PRO A 4 -37.56 -18.44 -11.89
C PRO A 4 -36.36 -17.77 -12.56
N LEU A 5 -36.44 -17.42 -13.84
CA LEU A 5 -35.34 -16.79 -14.57
C LEU A 5 -35.02 -15.39 -14.02
N LYS A 6 -36.06 -14.61 -13.67
CA LYS A 6 -35.88 -13.29 -13.02
C LYS A 6 -35.16 -13.40 -11.67
N LYS A 7 -35.46 -14.43 -10.86
CA LYS A 7 -34.80 -14.65 -9.57
C LYS A 7 -33.32 -15.00 -9.74
N ILE A 8 -32.99 -15.84 -10.72
CA ILE A 8 -31.60 -16.21 -11.03
C ILE A 8 -30.80 -14.97 -11.45
N VAL A 9 -31.35 -14.14 -12.35
CA VAL A 9 -30.69 -12.90 -12.79
C VAL A 9 -30.42 -11.95 -11.62
N ILE A 10 -31.38 -11.79 -10.70
CA ILE A 10 -31.21 -10.93 -9.52
C ILE A 10 -30.10 -11.47 -8.60
N VAL A 11 -30.07 -12.77 -8.34
CA VAL A 11 -29.02 -13.38 -7.50
C VAL A 11 -27.65 -13.18 -8.13
N LEU A 12 -27.50 -13.46 -9.43
CA LEU A 12 -26.23 -13.27 -10.13
C LEU A 12 -25.78 -11.80 -10.14
N ALA A 13 -26.69 -10.87 -10.42
CA ALA A 13 -26.40 -9.44 -10.38
C ALA A 13 -26.01 -8.98 -8.96
N SER A 14 -26.65 -9.51 -7.93
CA SER A 14 -26.33 -9.20 -6.54
C SER A 14 -24.95 -9.73 -6.15
N LEU A 15 -24.61 -10.97 -6.52
CA LEU A 15 -23.28 -11.55 -6.27
C LEU A 15 -22.19 -10.75 -6.98
N LEU A 16 -22.42 -10.36 -8.23
CA LEU A 16 -21.49 -9.52 -8.98
C LEU A 16 -21.33 -8.14 -8.31
N GLY A 17 -22.43 -7.54 -7.86
CA GLY A 17 -22.41 -6.27 -7.14
C GLY A 17 -21.60 -6.34 -5.84
N VAL A 18 -21.77 -7.42 -5.06
CA VAL A 18 -21.00 -7.66 -3.83
C VAL A 18 -19.52 -7.88 -4.14
N ALA A 19 -19.19 -8.68 -5.15
CA ALA A 19 -17.81 -8.90 -5.56
C ALA A 19 -17.13 -7.59 -6.00
N LEU A 20 -17.84 -6.77 -6.78
CA LEU A 20 -17.34 -5.46 -7.20
C LEU A 20 -17.11 -4.53 -6.00
N LEU A 21 -18.07 -4.47 -5.07
CA LEU A 21 -17.94 -3.68 -3.85
C LEU A 21 -16.73 -4.11 -3.02
N PHE A 22 -16.49 -5.42 -2.91
CA PHE A 22 -15.34 -5.96 -2.19
C PHE A 22 -14.01 -5.52 -2.83
N VAL A 23 -13.90 -5.58 -4.17
CA VAL A 23 -12.71 -5.11 -4.89
C VAL A 23 -12.46 -3.62 -4.66
N ILE A 24 -13.51 -2.80 -4.67
CA ILE A 24 -13.41 -1.36 -4.39
C ILE A 24 -12.89 -1.12 -2.98
N ILE A 25 -13.43 -1.83 -1.98
CA ILE A 25 -12.99 -1.71 -0.58
C ILE A 25 -11.51 -2.06 -0.46
N LEU A 26 -11.06 -3.16 -1.07
CA LEU A 26 -9.66 -3.55 -1.05
C LEU A 26 -8.75 -2.52 -1.74
N GLY A 27 -9.18 -1.97 -2.89
CA GLY A 27 -8.44 -0.93 -3.58
C GLY A 27 -8.28 0.34 -2.74
N VAL A 28 -9.36 0.79 -2.09
CA VAL A 28 -9.32 1.95 -1.18
C VAL A 28 -8.40 1.67 0.01
N ALA A 29 -8.52 0.48 0.63
CA ALA A 29 -7.66 0.08 1.74
C ALA A 29 -6.17 0.08 1.33
N PHE A 30 -5.85 -0.44 0.14
CA PHE A 30 -4.49 -0.42 -0.39
C PHE A 30 -3.97 1.01 -0.57
N LEU A 31 -4.76 1.92 -1.15
CA LEU A 31 -4.36 3.33 -1.31
C LEU A 31 -4.10 4.04 0.01
N ILE A 32 -4.80 3.66 1.08
CA ILE A 32 -4.62 4.22 2.42
C ILE A 32 -3.34 3.69 3.09
N VAL A 33 -3.05 2.40 2.91
CA VAL A 33 -1.94 1.71 3.58
C VAL A 33 -0.61 1.85 2.81
N ASN A 34 -0.65 1.95 1.48
CA ASN A 34 0.54 2.12 0.64
C ASN A 34 1.06 3.56 0.67
N LYS A 35 1.56 3.98 1.83
CA LYS A 35 2.09 5.33 2.04
C LYS A 35 3.55 5.46 1.59
N THR A 36 3.83 6.58 0.96
CA THR A 36 5.18 7.08 0.64
C THR A 36 5.23 8.57 0.99
N ASN A 37 6.42 9.13 1.18
CA ASN A 37 6.58 10.54 1.55
C ASN A 37 7.72 11.26 0.83
N GLY A 38 8.36 10.60 -0.14
CA GLY A 38 9.38 11.20 -0.97
C GLY A 38 9.42 10.64 -2.38
N THR A 39 10.05 11.40 -3.28
CA THR A 39 10.27 11.01 -4.67
C THR A 39 11.69 11.31 -5.10
N LEU A 40 12.23 10.54 -6.04
CA LEU A 40 13.51 10.80 -6.70
C LEU A 40 13.47 10.39 -8.17
N ILE A 41 14.39 10.90 -8.97
CA ILE A 41 14.66 10.40 -10.32
C ILE A 41 15.84 9.43 -10.25
N SER A 42 15.65 8.22 -10.75
CA SER A 42 16.72 7.21 -10.83
C SER A 42 16.62 6.51 -12.18
N SER A 43 17.69 6.63 -12.95
CA SER A 43 17.77 6.12 -14.32
C SER A 43 16.68 6.69 -15.25
N GLY A 44 16.35 7.97 -15.09
CA GLY A 44 15.29 8.65 -15.86
C GLY A 44 13.87 8.43 -15.34
N GLU A 45 13.66 7.49 -14.42
CA GLU A 45 12.34 7.15 -13.90
C GLU A 45 12.04 7.83 -12.56
N LYS A 46 10.80 8.31 -12.40
CA LYS A 46 10.31 8.83 -11.12
C LYS A 46 9.98 7.67 -10.19
N ARG A 47 10.67 7.60 -9.06
CA ARG A 47 10.48 6.60 -8.00
C ARG A 47 9.92 7.27 -6.75
N GLN A 48 9.12 6.53 -5.99
CA GLN A 48 8.62 6.92 -4.68
C GLN A 48 9.29 6.11 -3.59
N TYR A 49 9.50 6.72 -2.42
CA TYR A 49 10.06 6.06 -1.25
C TYR A 49 9.36 6.53 0.03
N LEU A 50 9.56 5.75 1.09
CA LEU A 50 9.16 6.11 2.44
C LEU A 50 10.43 6.33 3.28
N LEU A 51 10.60 7.54 3.80
CA LEU A 51 11.69 7.94 4.68
C LEU A 51 11.15 8.12 6.10
N HIS A 52 11.74 7.41 7.04
CA HIS A 52 11.56 7.68 8.47
C HIS A 52 12.75 8.52 8.96
N VAL A 53 12.45 9.60 9.69
CA VAL A 53 13.44 10.39 10.42
C VAL A 53 13.06 10.29 11.90
N PRO A 54 13.91 9.72 12.77
CA PRO A 54 13.60 9.58 14.18
C PRO A 54 13.54 10.95 14.85
N ALA A 55 12.72 11.09 15.89
CA ALA A 55 12.54 12.37 16.59
C ALA A 55 13.84 12.87 17.26
N SER A 56 14.77 11.96 17.54
CA SER A 56 16.10 12.23 18.10
C SER A 56 17.13 12.72 17.08
N TYR A 57 16.78 12.78 15.79
CA TYR A 57 17.72 13.18 14.73
C TYR A 57 18.25 14.60 14.93
N ASP A 58 19.57 14.73 15.08
CA ASP A 58 20.29 16.00 15.06
C ASP A 58 21.16 16.09 13.80
N ARG A 59 20.92 17.12 12.99
CA ARG A 59 21.67 17.40 11.76
C ARG A 59 23.16 17.71 11.99
N ASN A 60 23.56 18.04 13.21
CA ASN A 60 24.95 18.35 13.56
C ASN A 60 25.73 17.09 13.99
N VAL A 61 25.06 15.95 14.18
CA VAL A 61 25.66 14.68 14.57
C VAL A 61 25.63 13.73 13.37
N PRO A 62 26.79 13.24 12.88
CA PRO A 62 26.82 12.22 11.84
C PRO A 62 26.01 10.99 12.26
N THR A 63 24.98 10.66 11.48
CA THR A 63 24.03 9.59 11.78
C THR A 63 24.03 8.57 10.64
N PRO A 64 24.05 7.25 10.90
CA PRO A 64 24.00 6.25 9.85
C PRO A 64 22.68 6.29 9.07
N LEU A 65 22.76 6.00 7.78
CA LEU A 65 21.58 5.79 6.93
C LEU A 65 21.36 4.29 6.71
N VAL A 66 20.16 3.80 7.03
CA VAL A 66 19.73 2.44 6.72
C VAL A 66 18.83 2.47 5.48
N ILE A 67 19.19 1.70 4.45
CA ILE A 67 18.37 1.51 3.25
C ILE A 67 17.73 0.12 3.34
N SER A 68 16.41 0.08 3.50
CA SER A 68 15.62 -1.16 3.51
C SER A 68 14.84 -1.30 2.21
N ILE A 69 15.06 -2.41 1.49
CA ILE A 69 14.41 -2.69 0.21
C ILE A 69 13.42 -3.84 0.42
N HIS A 70 12.20 -3.64 -0.05
CA HIS A 70 11.13 -4.63 0.06
C HIS A 70 11.33 -5.80 -0.91
N GLY A 71 10.65 -6.92 -0.63
CA GLY A 71 10.65 -8.10 -1.51
C GLY A 71 9.80 -7.95 -2.77
N PHE A 72 9.70 -9.05 -3.53
CA PHE A 72 8.82 -9.11 -4.70
C PHE A 72 7.35 -8.89 -4.32
N ALA A 73 6.63 -8.12 -5.13
CA ALA A 73 5.22 -7.76 -4.92
C ALA A 73 4.92 -6.97 -3.62
N GLU A 74 5.95 -6.39 -2.99
CA GLU A 74 5.79 -5.56 -1.79
C GLU A 74 5.94 -4.06 -2.07
N TRP A 75 5.72 -3.24 -1.04
CA TRP A 75 5.80 -1.78 -1.10
C TRP A 75 6.46 -1.16 0.15
N PRO A 76 6.92 0.10 0.08
CA PRO A 76 7.72 0.71 1.16
C PRO A 76 7.07 0.70 2.55
N ALA A 77 5.77 1.02 2.63
CA ALA A 77 5.06 1.04 3.91
C ALA A 77 4.99 -0.35 4.57
N HIS A 78 4.73 -1.40 3.78
CA HIS A 78 4.70 -2.75 4.32
C HIS A 78 6.08 -3.21 4.80
N GLN A 79 7.15 -2.90 4.04
CA GLN A 79 8.52 -3.19 4.47
C GLN A 79 8.88 -2.48 5.78
N ALA A 80 8.49 -1.22 5.95
CA ALA A 80 8.71 -0.48 7.20
C ALA A 80 8.00 -1.16 8.39
N GLN A 81 6.79 -1.69 8.17
CA GLN A 81 6.02 -2.38 9.21
C GLN A 81 6.62 -3.73 9.61
N ILE A 82 7.03 -4.55 8.65
CA ILE A 82 7.51 -5.92 8.94
C ILE A 82 8.96 -5.96 9.42
N SER A 83 9.80 -5.04 8.93
CA SER A 83 11.23 -5.02 9.28
C SER A 83 11.51 -4.42 10.64
N ARG A 84 10.58 -3.59 11.17
CA ARG A 84 10.69 -2.90 12.47
C ARG A 84 11.93 -2.00 12.60
N TRP A 85 12.64 -1.69 11.51
CA TRP A 85 13.79 -0.77 11.53
C TRP A 85 13.44 0.60 12.10
N THR A 86 12.23 1.07 11.83
CA THR A 86 11.70 2.33 12.36
C THR A 86 11.65 2.38 13.89
N ASP A 87 11.45 1.24 14.56
CA ASP A 87 11.36 1.22 16.03
C ASP A 87 12.74 1.20 16.70
N LEU A 88 13.75 0.76 15.97
CA LEU A 88 15.15 0.76 16.42
C LEU A 88 15.83 2.11 16.20
N ALA A 89 15.37 2.85 15.18
CA ALA A 89 15.98 4.10 14.72
C ALA A 89 15.80 5.27 15.69
#